data_AF-A0A0J6ZCN8-F1
#
_entry.id   AF-A0A0J6ZCN8-F1
#
_cell.length_a   1.000
_cell.length_b   1.000
_cell.length_c   1.000
_cell.angle_alpha   90.00
_cell.angle_beta   90.00
_cell.angle_gamma   90.00
#
_symmetry.space_group_name_H-M   'P 1'
#
loop_
_entity.id
_entity.type
_entity.pdbx_description
1 polymer ?
#
loop_
_entity_poly.entity_id
_entity_poly.type
_entity_poly.pdbx_seq_one_letter_code
_entity_poly.pdbx_strand_id
1 'polypeptide(L)'
;MQQTKIPERQLVQMRQDGLTVSRASRFVDPRAVHACLTVIQRRGEVWACSVLGRDLARRSLTDARWPYLLAGEEHVIVAADVEEDRLAAALLDPDNG
;
A
#
# COMPACT_ATOMS: atom_id res chain seq x y z
N MET A 1 12.72 8.99 6.95
CA MET A 1 11.48 8.43 6.35
C MET A 1 11.89 7.31 5.43
N GLN A 2 11.22 6.15 5.49
CA GLN A 2 11.68 4.90 4.85
C GLN A 2 10.98 4.71 3.50
N GLN A 3 11.74 4.32 2.48
CA GLN A 3 11.21 3.83 1.21
C GLN A 3 10.99 2.31 1.31
N THR A 4 10.04 1.79 0.54
CA THR A 4 9.80 0.34 0.45
C THR A 4 11.04 -0.40 -0.06
N LYS A 5 11.26 -1.61 0.45
CA LYS A 5 12.30 -2.55 0.00
C LYS A 5 11.77 -3.53 -1.06
N ILE A 6 10.48 -3.49 -1.34
CA ILE A 6 9.84 -4.33 -2.36
C ILE A 6 10.43 -3.99 -3.74
N PRO A 7 10.88 -4.99 -4.53
CA PRO A 7 11.37 -4.76 -5.88
C PRO A 7 10.32 -4.14 -6.81
N GLU A 8 10.71 -3.21 -7.68
CA GLU A 8 9.79 -2.48 -8.57
C GLU A 8 8.89 -3.40 -9.41
N ARG A 9 9.42 -4.53 -9.89
CA ARG A 9 8.65 -5.52 -10.65
C ARG A 9 7.42 -6.04 -9.88
N GLN A 10 7.56 -6.22 -8.56
CA GLN A 10 6.47 -6.69 -7.70
C GLN A 10 5.51 -5.55 -7.41
N LEU A 11 6.01 -4.32 -7.20
CA LEU A 11 5.16 -3.14 -7.03
C LEU A 11 4.25 -2.91 -8.25
N VAL A 12 4.80 -3.03 -9.46
CA VAL A 12 4.01 -2.95 -10.71
C VAL A 12 2.90 -4.01 -10.72
N GLN A 13 3.21 -5.25 -10.36
CA GLN A 13 2.21 -6.32 -10.28
C GLN A 13 1.13 -6.02 -9.24
N MET A 14 1.53 -5.62 -8.02
CA MET A 14 0.59 -5.28 -6.95
C MET A 14 -0.35 -4.13 -7.37
N ARG A 15 0.15 -3.11 -8.08
CA ARG A 15 -0.68 -2.01 -8.61
C ARG A 15 -1.70 -2.50 -9.63
N GLN A 16 -1.31 -3.43 -10.51
CA GLN A 16 -2.24 -4.05 -11.47
C GLN A 16 -3.30 -4.91 -10.79
N ASP A 17 -2.90 -5.67 -9.76
CA ASP A 17 -3.82 -6.50 -8.99
C ASP A 17 -4.83 -5.64 -8.22
N GLY A 18 -4.37 -4.56 -7.59
CA GLY A 18 -5.25 -3.60 -6.89
C GLY A 18 -6.30 -2.98 -7.81
N LEU A 19 -5.91 -2.58 -9.04
CA LEU A 19 -6.86 -2.11 -10.06
C LEU A 19 -7.86 -3.19 -10.46
N THR A 20 -7.41 -4.45 -10.57
CA THR A 20 -8.27 -5.57 -10.93
C THR A 20 -9.31 -5.84 -9.85
N VAL A 21 -8.90 -5.87 -8.58
CA VAL A 21 -9.80 -6.01 -7.42
C VAL A 21 -10.81 -4.87 -7.39
N SER A 22 -10.35 -3.62 -7.57
CA SER A 22 -11.24 -2.46 -7.59
C SER A 22 -12.26 -2.52 -8.73
N ARG A 23 -11.88 -3.03 -9.91
CA ARG A 23 -12.80 -3.20 -11.05
C ARG A 23 -13.78 -4.34 -10.87
N ALA A 24 -13.45 -5.35 -10.07
CA ALA A 24 -14.31 -6.50 -9.81
C ALA A 24 -15.53 -6.13 -8.94
N SER A 25 -15.45 -5.02 -8.19
CA SER A 25 -16.54 -4.53 -7.33
C SER A 25 -17.02 -3.16 -7.79
N ARG A 26 -18.33 -2.90 -7.67
CA ARG A 26 -18.89 -1.56 -7.89
C ARG A 26 -18.78 -0.66 -6.66
N PHE A 27 -18.41 -1.23 -5.53
CA PHE A 27 -18.35 -0.57 -4.24
C PHE A 27 -16.95 -0.65 -3.65
N VAL A 28 -16.57 0.40 -2.93
CA VAL A 28 -15.35 0.44 -2.13
C VAL A 28 -15.47 -0.53 -0.96
N ASP A 29 -14.41 -1.29 -0.68
CA ASP A 29 -14.32 -2.12 0.52
C ASP A 29 -13.91 -1.25 1.74
N PRO A 30 -14.82 -0.98 2.70
CA PRO A 30 -14.49 -0.15 3.85
C PRO A 30 -13.42 -0.77 4.75
N ARG A 31 -13.28 -2.10 4.77
CA ARG A 31 -12.25 -2.78 5.57
C ARG A 31 -10.87 -2.57 4.96
N ALA A 32 -10.75 -2.68 3.64
CA ALA A 32 -9.52 -2.40 2.93
C ALA A 32 -9.09 -0.94 3.12
N VAL A 33 -10.03 0.01 3.05
CA VAL A 33 -9.75 1.43 3.33
C VAL A 33 -9.25 1.61 4.77
N HIS A 34 -9.93 1.05 5.76
CA HIS A 34 -9.52 1.20 7.16
C HIS A 34 -8.13 0.60 7.43
N ALA A 35 -7.85 -0.58 6.87
CA ALA A 35 -6.54 -1.20 6.94
C ALA A 35 -5.47 -0.34 6.26
N CYS A 36 -5.73 0.17 5.05
CA CYS A 36 -4.84 1.08 4.34
C CYS A 36 -4.48 2.32 5.16
N LEU A 37 -5.47 3.00 5.76
CA LEU A 37 -5.21 4.19 6.58
C LEU A 37 -4.35 3.86 7.81
N THR A 38 -4.58 2.70 8.43
CA THR A 38 -3.77 2.20 9.54
C THR A 38 -2.32 1.97 9.13
N VAL A 39 -2.11 1.38 7.95
CA VAL A 39 -0.77 1.16 7.38
C VAL A 39 -0.09 2.49 7.08
N ILE A 40 -0.77 3.45 6.43
CA ILE A 40 -0.20 4.77 6.13
C ILE A 40 0.19 5.50 7.42
N GLN A 41 -0.62 5.40 8.48
CA GLN A 41 -0.29 5.98 9.77
C GLN A 41 0.96 5.34 10.41
N ARG A 42 1.12 4.02 10.27
CA ARG A 42 2.24 3.25 10.82
C ARG A 42 3.54 3.43 10.05
N ARG A 43 3.49 3.31 8.72
CA ARG A 43 4.66 3.34 7.81
C ARG A 43 5.03 4.75 7.35
N GLY A 44 4.06 5.66 7.36
CA GLY A 44 4.18 7.03 6.89
C GLY A 44 3.89 7.18 5.39
N GLU A 45 3.55 8.41 5.00
CA GLU A 45 3.16 8.75 3.62
C GLU A 45 4.30 8.59 2.61
N VAL A 46 5.55 8.83 3.00
CA VAL A 46 6.70 8.65 2.10
C VAL A 46 6.87 7.19 1.68
N TRP A 47 6.62 6.26 2.60
CA TRP A 47 6.62 4.84 2.27
C TRP A 47 5.47 4.53 1.29
N ALA A 48 4.27 5.05 1.57
CA ALA A 48 3.11 4.85 0.70
C ALA A 48 3.33 5.44 -0.72
N CYS A 49 3.96 6.62 -0.84
CA CYS A 49 4.36 7.19 -2.13
C CYS A 49 5.29 6.25 -2.89
N SER A 50 6.28 5.64 -2.21
CA SER A 50 7.20 4.69 -2.85
C SER A 50 6.51 3.41 -3.32
N VAL A 51 5.52 2.92 -2.57
CA VAL A 51 4.72 1.75 -2.97
C VAL A 51 3.85 2.07 -4.18
N LEU A 52 3.18 3.23 -4.19
CA LEU A 52 2.24 3.60 -5.25
C LEU A 52 2.92 4.17 -6.50
N GLY A 53 4.18 4.60 -6.39
CA GLY A 53 4.91 5.20 -7.51
C GLY A 53 4.38 6.59 -7.91
N ARG A 54 3.68 7.27 -6.99
CA ARG A 54 3.14 8.62 -7.19
C ARG A 54 3.16 9.42 -5.90
N ASP A 55 3.01 10.73 -6.04
CA ASP A 55 2.90 11.63 -4.90
C ASP A 55 1.49 11.58 -4.25
N LEU A 56 1.45 11.78 -2.93
CA LEU A 56 0.25 11.77 -2.08
C LEU A 56 -0.09 13.15 -1.50
N ALA A 57 0.42 14.25 -2.06
CA ALA A 57 0.13 15.60 -1.57
C ALA A 57 -1.36 15.99 -1.64
N ARG A 58 -2.13 15.39 -2.55
CA ARG A 58 -3.58 15.63 -2.64
C ARG A 58 -4.28 15.03 -1.42
N ARG A 59 -5.06 15.86 -0.71
CA ARG A 59 -5.80 15.45 0.49
C ARG A 59 -7.24 15.04 0.19
N SER A 60 -7.78 14.19 1.06
CA SER A 60 -9.20 13.83 1.05
C SER A 60 -10.07 15.07 1.29
N LEU A 61 -11.21 15.12 0.60
CA LEU A 61 -12.19 16.22 0.76
C LEU A 61 -12.96 16.13 2.08
N THR A 62 -13.15 14.92 2.59
CA THR A 62 -13.94 14.68 3.83
C THR A 62 -13.08 14.83 5.08
N ASP A 63 -11.79 14.50 5.00
CA ASP A 63 -10.85 14.61 6.12
C ASP A 63 -9.44 14.92 5.60
N ALA A 64 -9.01 16.18 5.75
CA ALA A 64 -7.75 16.68 5.21
C ALA A 64 -6.50 16.02 5.84
N ARG A 65 -6.65 15.25 6.93
CA ARG A 65 -5.55 14.49 7.53
C ARG A 65 -5.10 13.33 6.64
N TRP A 66 -5.96 12.83 5.76
CA TRP A 66 -5.68 11.65 4.94
C TRP A 66 -5.36 12.02 3.50
N PRO A 67 -4.45 11.28 2.85
CA PRO A 67 -4.21 11.42 1.42
C PRO A 67 -5.44 10.95 0.62
N TYR A 68 -5.59 11.51 -0.57
CA TYR A 68 -6.57 11.06 -1.54
C TYR A 68 -6.07 9.79 -2.23
N LEU A 69 -6.84 8.71 -2.12
CA LEU A 69 -6.56 7.42 -2.75
C LEU A 69 -7.32 7.29 -4.07
N LEU A 70 -6.65 6.77 -5.08
CA LEU A 70 -7.25 6.32 -6.33
C LEU A 70 -7.79 4.90 -6.15
N ALA A 71 -8.69 4.53 -7.06
CA ALA A 71 -9.36 3.23 -7.03
C ALA A 71 -8.35 2.07 -6.98
N GLY A 72 -8.45 1.23 -5.96
CA GLY A 72 -7.62 0.03 -5.79
C GLY A 72 -6.34 0.24 -5.01
N GLU A 73 -5.92 1.48 -4.73
CA GLU A 73 -4.67 1.75 -4.01
C GLU A 73 -4.73 1.30 -2.55
N GLU A 74 -5.91 1.30 -1.94
CA GLU A 74 -6.14 0.72 -0.63
C GLU A 74 -5.70 -0.76 -0.56
N HIS A 75 -5.94 -1.52 -1.62
CA HIS A 75 -5.51 -2.91 -1.71
C HIS A 75 -4.00 -3.03 -1.94
N VAL A 76 -3.42 -2.15 -2.75
CA VAL A 76 -1.96 -2.12 -3.00
C VAL A 76 -1.19 -1.85 -1.71
N ILE A 77 -1.62 -0.84 -0.94
CA ILE A 77 -0.97 -0.47 0.33
C ILE A 77 -1.03 -1.61 1.35
N VAL A 78 -2.19 -2.27 1.48
CA VAL A 78 -2.34 -3.40 2.40
C VAL A 78 -1.48 -4.60 1.96
N ALA A 79 -1.46 -4.92 0.67
CA ALA A 79 -0.64 -6.01 0.14
C ALA A 79 0.87 -5.75 0.32
N ALA A 80 1.30 -4.52 0.05
CA ALA A 80 2.69 -4.12 0.22
C ALA A 80 3.14 -4.15 1.67
N ASP A 81 2.25 -3.84 2.63
CA ASP A 81 2.59 -3.92 4.05
C ASP A 81 2.90 -5.36 4.49
N VAL A 82 2.08 -6.31 4.02
CA VAL A 82 2.27 -7.75 4.27
C VAL A 82 3.57 -8.25 3.63
N GLU A 83 3.88 -7.81 2.41
CA GLU A 83 5.13 -8.17 1.74
C GLU A 83 6.35 -7.59 2.48
N GLU A 84 6.28 -6.35 2.96
CA GLU A 84 7.40 -5.79 3.74
C GLU A 84 7.63 -6.52 5.05
N ASP A 85 6.56 -6.93 5.74
CA ASP A 85 6.68 -7.75 6.94
C ASP A 85 7.28 -9.13 6.62
N ARG A 86 6.92 -9.73 5.47
CA ARG A 86 7.54 -10.97 4.96
C ARG A 86 9.03 -10.80 4.66
N LEU A 87 9.41 -9.74 3.94
CA LEU A 87 10.81 -9.45 3.61
C LEU A 87 11.64 -9.17 4.87
N ALA A 88 11.07 -8.45 5.83
CA ALA A 88 11.72 -8.20 7.11
C ALA A 88 11.92 -9.48 7.92
N ALA A 89 10.93 -10.40 7.93
CA ALA A 89 11.05 -11.69 8.58
C ALA A 89 12.13 -12.57 7.93
N ALA A 90 12.18 -12.63 6.59
CA ALA A 90 13.20 -13.39 5.86
C ALA A 90 14.64 -12.89 6.13
N LEU A 91 14.82 -11.60 6.39
CA LEU A 91 16.11 -11.03 6.79
C LEU A 91 16.56 -11.44 8.20
N LEU A 92 15.61 -11.79 9.09
CA LEU A 92 15.89 -12.21 10.46
C LEU A 92 16.18 -13.71 10.58
N ASP A 93 15.81 -14.51 9.58
CA ASP A 93 16.00 -15.96 9.54
C ASP A 93 16.76 -16.38 8.27
N PRO A 94 18.09 -16.16 8.21
CA PRO A 94 18.89 -16.44 7.01
C PRO A 94 19.11 -17.94 6.73
N ASP A 95 18.73 -18.84 7.64
CA ASP A 95 19.06 -20.28 7.58
C ASP A 95 17.90 -21.18 7.11
N ASN A 96 16.76 -20.62 6.72
CA ASN A 96 15.60 -21.34 6.16
C ASN A 96 15.41 -21.11 4.65
N GLY A 97 16.49 -21.25 3.88
CA GLY A 97 16.51 -21.16 2.40
C GLY A 97 16.95 -22.45 1.72
#